data_AF-A0A8S3A2R3-F1
#
_entry.id   AF-A0A8S3A2R3-F1
#
_cell.length_a   1.000
_cell.length_b   1.000
_cell.length_c   1.000
_cell.angle_alpha   90.00
_cell.angle_beta   90.00
_cell.angle_gamma   90.00
#
_symmetry.space_group_name_H-M   'P 1'
#
loop_
_entity.id
_entity.type
_entity.pdbx_description
1 polymer ?
#
loop_
_entity_poly.entity_id
_entity_poly.type
_entity_poly.pdbx_seq_one_letter_code
_entity_poly.pdbx_strand_id
1 'polypeptide(L)' 'MFKWIVTRINKSLDRSKRQGSSFIGILDIAGFEIFQLNSFEQLCINYTNEKLQQLFNHTMFVLEQEEYRRENIDWAF' A
#
# COMPACT_ATOMS: atom_id res chain seq x y z
N MET A 1 -23.93 -6.29 -5.00
CA MET A 1 -24.38 -4.97 -4.48
C MET A 1 -23.23 -3.99 -4.28
N PHE A 2 -22.25 -4.27 -3.39
CA PHE A 2 -21.13 -3.36 -3.09
C PHE A 2 -20.36 -2.85 -4.34
N LYS A 3 -19.99 -3.76 -5.26
CA LYS A 3 -19.33 -3.40 -6.54
C LYS A 3 -20.11 -2.37 -7.38
N TRP A 4 -21.43 -2.44 -7.37
CA TRP A 4 -22.28 -1.49 -8.10
C TRP A 4 -22.23 -0.10 -7.47
N ILE A 5 -22.24 -0.02 -6.14
CA ILE A 5 -22.11 1.26 -5.40
C ILE A 5 -20.79 1.93 -5.73
N VAL A 6 -19.66 1.19 -5.63
CA VAL A 6 -18.33 1.70 -5.99
C VAL A 6 -18.32 2.25 -7.42
N THR A 7 -18.92 1.51 -8.36
CA THR A 7 -19.00 1.95 -9.76
C THR A 7 -19.82 3.23 -9.94
N ARG A 8 -20.92 3.40 -9.19
CA ARG A 8 -21.76 4.61 -9.25
C ARG A 8 -21.06 5.83 -8.66
N ILE A 9 -20.32 5.66 -7.56
CA ILE A 9 -19.50 6.71 -6.95
C ILE A 9 -18.39 7.14 -7.93
N ASN A 10 -17.64 6.18 -8.49
CA ASN A 10 -16.56 6.49 -9.44
C ASN A 10 -17.06 7.29 -10.65
N LYS A 11 -18.21 6.90 -11.23
CA LYS A 11 -18.82 7.66 -12.35
C LYS A 11 -19.23 9.08 -11.99
N SER A 12 -19.52 9.36 -10.72
CA SER A 12 -19.93 10.68 -10.24
C SER A 12 -18.73 11.59 -9.92
N LEU A 13 -17.58 10.99 -9.59
CA LEU A 13 -16.31 11.65 -9.27
C LEU A 13 -15.44 11.91 -10.50
N ASP A 14 -15.57 11.10 -11.57
CA ASP A 14 -14.85 11.26 -12.83
C ASP A 14 -15.37 12.47 -13.63
N ARG A 15 -15.04 13.68 -13.16
CA ARG A 15 -15.53 14.96 -13.71
C ARG A 15 -14.61 15.57 -14.77
N SER A 16 -13.49 14.94 -15.09
CA SER A 16 -12.50 15.51 -16.03
C SER A 16 -11.81 14.43 -16.85
N LYS A 17 -12.20 14.31 -18.13
CA LYS A 17 -11.58 13.41 -19.13
C LYS A 17 -10.10 13.67 -19.41
N ARG A 18 -9.50 14.70 -18.80
CA ARG A 18 -8.05 14.89 -18.83
C ARG A 18 -7.47 14.09 -17.68
N GLN A 19 -6.92 12.91 -17.98
CA GLN A 19 -5.99 12.26 -17.06
C GLN A 19 -4.88 13.27 -16.76
N GLY A 20 -4.88 13.82 -15.54
CA GLY A 20 -3.77 14.62 -15.07
C GLY A 20 -2.47 13.83 -15.22
N SER A 21 -1.35 14.49 -15.48
CA SER A 21 -0.04 13.85 -15.63
C SER A 21 0.42 13.11 -14.36
N SER A 22 -0.26 13.30 -13.23
CA SER A 22 0.10 12.76 -11.93
C SER A 22 -1.15 12.53 -11.09
N PHE A 23 -1.08 11.61 -10.13
CA PHE A 23 -2.11 11.36 -9.13
C PHE A 23 -1.47 11.04 -7.77
N ILE A 24 -2.23 11.25 -6.70
CA ILE A 24 -1.85 10.86 -5.34
C ILE A 24 -2.73 9.69 -4.93
N GLY A 25 -2.13 8.55 -4.65
CA GLY A 25 -2.83 7.37 -4.15
C GLY A 25 -2.90 7.39 -2.62
N ILE A 26 -4.08 7.12 -2.07
CA ILE A 26 -4.29 6.92 -0.64
C ILE A 26 -4.67 5.45 -0.44
N LEU A 27 -3.96 4.75 0.44
CA LEU A 27 -4.21 3.35 0.76
C LEU A 27 -4.84 3.25 2.15
N ASP A 28 -6.00 2.61 2.23
CA ASP A 28 -6.70 2.28 3.48
C ASP A 28 -7.14 0.80 3.40
N ILE A 29 -6.54 -0.03 4.24
CA ILE A 29 -6.74 -1.50 4.25
C ILE A 29 -6.99 -1.98 5.67
N ALA A 30 -7.57 -3.17 5.82
CA ALA A 30 -7.68 -3.84 7.11
C ALA A 30 -6.29 -4.17 7.70
N GLY A 31 -6.13 -3.96 9.00
CA GLY A 31 -4.89 -4.27 9.73
C GLY A 31 -4.68 -5.76 9.95
N PHE A 32 -3.52 -6.12 10.50
CA PHE A 32 -3.21 -7.50 10.85
C PHE A 32 -4.11 -7.98 12.00
N GLU A 33 -4.73 -9.16 11.86
CA GLU A 33 -5.72 -9.69 12.79
C GLU A 33 -5.31 -11.07 13.30
N ILE A 34 -5.52 -11.31 14.60
CA ILE A 34 -5.35 -12.63 15.22
C ILE A 34 -6.59 -12.93 16.05
N PHE A 35 -7.38 -13.90 15.61
CA PHE A 35 -8.56 -14.37 16.33
C PHE A 35 -8.40 -15.81 16.83
N GLN A 36 -9.34 -16.24 17.67
CA GLN A 36 -9.38 -17.63 18.17
C GLN A 36 -9.57 -18.64 17.02
N LEU A 37 -10.37 -18.28 16.00
CA LEU A 37 -10.51 -19.05 14.78
C LEU A 37 -10.25 -18.12 13.59
N ASN A 38 -9.21 -18.43 12.82
CA ASN A 38 -8.84 -17.72 11.61
C ASN A 38 -9.25 -18.57 10.40
N SER A 39 -9.99 -17.97 9.48
CA SER A 39 -10.41 -18.58 8.22
C SER A 39 -9.53 -18.06 7.07
N PHE A 40 -9.86 -18.47 5.85
CA PHE A 40 -9.20 -18.02 4.64
C PHE A 40 -9.19 -16.49 4.49
N GLU A 41 -10.22 -15.81 4.98
CA GLU A 41 -10.33 -14.35 4.96
C GLU A 41 -9.21 -13.68 5.75
N GLN A 42 -8.93 -14.16 6.98
CA GLN A 42 -7.82 -13.65 7.79
C GLN A 42 -6.47 -13.93 7.13
N LEU A 43 -6.32 -15.08 6.46
CA LEU A 43 -5.10 -15.36 5.68
C LEU A 43 -4.90 -14.31 4.58
N CYS A 44 -5.95 -13.96 3.82
CA CYS A 44 -5.86 -12.90 2.81
C CYS A 44 -5.47 -11.55 3.41
N ILE A 45 -6.11 -11.14 4.52
CA ILE A 45 -5.82 -9.88 5.19
C ILE A 45 -4.37 -9.84 5.70
N ASN A 46 -3.95 -10.86 6.43
CA ASN A 46 -2.61 -10.92 7.03
C ASN A 46 -1.51 -11.05 5.98
N TYR A 47 -1.74 -11.79 4.90
CA TYR A 47 -0.80 -11.87 3.78
C TYR A 47 -0.61 -10.52 3.08
N THR A 48 -1.70 -9.76 2.87
CA THR A 48 -1.59 -8.39 2.33
C THR A 48 -0.79 -7.48 3.26
N ASN A 49 -1.01 -7.58 4.58
CA ASN A 49 -0.24 -6.82 5.57
C ASN A 49 1.26 -7.19 5.53
N GLU A 50 1.60 -8.47 5.43
CA GLU A 50 2.99 -8.92 5.30
C GLU A 50 3.67 -8.34 4.05
N LYS A 51 2.95 -8.30 2.92
CA LYS A 51 3.47 -7.68 1.69
C LYS A 51 3.64 -6.16 1.82
N LEU A 52 2.74 -5.49 2.53
CA LEU A 52 2.88 -4.06 2.78
C LEU A 52 4.07 -3.76 3.71
N GLN A 53 4.27 -4.57 4.76
CA GLN A 53 5.44 -4.46 5.64
C GLN A 53 6.74 -4.74 4.88
N GLN A 54 6.75 -5.73 3.99
CA GLN A 54 7.90 -6.01 3.13
C GLN A 54 8.21 -4.81 2.22
N LEU A 55 7.20 -4.19 1.61
CA LEU A 55 7.36 -2.98 0.82
C LEU A 55 7.93 -1.83 1.67
N PHE A 56 7.37 -1.59 2.85
CA PHE A 56 7.86 -0.55 3.77
C PHE A 56 9.33 -0.77 4.14
N ASN A 57 9.70 -1.99 4.56
CA ASN A 57 11.07 -2.33 4.91
C ASN A 57 12.01 -2.14 3.71
N HIS A 58 11.59 -2.56 2.52
CA HIS A 58 12.41 -2.37 1.31
C HIS A 58 12.61 -0.88 1.00
N THR A 59 11.52 -0.11 0.96
CA THR A 59 11.57 1.33 0.65
C THR A 59 12.37 2.10 1.69
N MET A 60 12.16 1.83 2.98
CA MET A 60 12.91 2.52 4.04
C MET A 60 14.37 2.09 4.05
N PHE A 61 14.69 0.81 4.13
CA PHE A 61 16.08 0.41 4.35
C PHE A 61 16.94 0.39 3.08
N VAL A 62 16.39 -0.04 1.94
CA VAL A 62 17.20 -0.19 0.71
C VAL A 62 17.42 1.16 0.05
N LEU A 63 16.37 1.98 -0.09
CA LEU A 63 16.54 3.30 -0.72
C LEU A 63 17.35 4.23 0.16
N GLU A 64 17.19 4.15 1.49
CA GLU A 64 18.01 4.95 2.40
C GLU A 64 19.48 4.54 2.28
N GLN A 65 19.82 3.25 2.35
CA GLN A 65 21.21 2.81 2.13
C GLN A 65 21.79 3.22 0.77
N GLU A 66 20.98 3.23 -0.30
CA GLU A 66 21.40 3.73 -1.61
C GLU A 66 21.71 5.23 -1.58
N GLU A 67 20.92 6.03 -0.85
CA GLU A 67 21.17 7.45 -0.66
C GLU A 67 22.44 7.71 0.16
N TYR A 68 22.62 7.01 1.29
CA TYR A 68 23.84 7.11 2.11
C TYR A 68 25.10 6.77 1.29
N ARG A 69 25.05 5.73 0.44
CA ARG A 69 26.15 5.41 -0.48
C ARG A 69 26.37 6.50 -1.54
N ARG A 70 25.29 7.08 -2.08
CA ARG A 70 25.38 8.17 -3.07
C ARG A 70 26.03 9.42 -2.47
N GLU A 71 25.76 9.69 -1.20
CA GLU A 71 26.31 10.83 -0.47
C GLU A 71 27.68 10.55 0.19
N ASN A 72 28.24 9.33 0.01
CA ASN A 72 29.49 8.87 0.64
C ASN A 72 29.48 8.97 2.18
N ILE A 73 28.35 8.66 2.81
CA ILE A 73 28.22 8.58 4.27
C ILE A 73 28.39 7.12 4.70
N ASP A 74 29.28 6.87 5.66
CA ASP A 74 29.49 5.53 6.21
C ASP A 74 28.24 5.04 6.96
N TRP A 75 27.67 3.93 6.49
CA TRP A 75 26.54 3.26 7.13
C TRP A 75 27.02 2.03 7.91
N ALA A 76 26.88 2.08 9.24
CA ALA A 76 27.05 0.91 10.10
C ALA A 76 25.68 0.25 10.33
N PHE A 77 25.57 -1.05 10.04
CA PHE A 77 24.36 -1.85 10.20
C PHE A 77 23.98 -2.07 11.67
#